data_AF-A0ABD6ACJ7-F1
#
_entry.id   AF-A0ABD6ACJ7-F1
#
_cell.length_a   1.000
_cell.length_b   1.000
_cell.length_c   1.000
_cell.angle_alpha   90.00
_cell.angle_beta   90.00
_cell.angle_gamma   90.00
#
_symmetry.space_group_name_H-M   'P 1'
#
loop_
_entity.id
_entity.type
_entity.pdbx_description
1 polymer ?
#
loop_
_entity_poly.entity_id
_entity_poly.type
_entity_poly.pdbx_seq_one_letter_code
_entity_poly.pdbx_strand_id
1 'polypeptide(L)'
;MTRTHLEAANRALIRAIETPPDTGIEPRLDRIAGSLWALARRECRPPDPERLRRLQRELAALRAEAAAERAGHIDRALVCVRAHRASAEVPV
;
A
#
# COMPACT_ATOMS: atom_id res chain seq x y z
N MET A 1 11.43 9.82 -8.04
CA MET A 1 11.50 8.39 -7.65
C MET A 1 10.39 7.98 -6.66
N THR A 2 9.83 8.89 -5.87
CA THR A 2 8.81 8.56 -4.84
C THR A 2 7.52 7.95 -5.41
N ARG A 3 7.01 8.43 -6.56
CA ARG A 3 5.82 7.84 -7.23
C ARG A 3 5.98 6.35 -7.55
N THR A 4 7.18 5.91 -7.93
CA THR A 4 7.47 4.51 -8.26
C THR A 4 7.19 3.58 -7.07
N HIS A 5 7.42 4.05 -5.84
CA HIS A 5 7.11 3.27 -4.64
C HIS A 5 5.60 3.09 -4.43
N LEU A 6 4.79 4.12 -4.69
CA LEU A 6 3.33 4.01 -4.55
C LEU A 6 2.72 3.12 -5.64
N GLU A 7 3.25 3.19 -6.87
CA GLU A 7 2.84 2.28 -7.96
C GLU A 7 3.22 0.83 -7.65
N ALA A 8 4.42 0.59 -7.10
CA ALA A 8 4.84 -0.73 -6.68
C ALA A 8 3.96 -1.26 -5.53
N ALA A 9 3.60 -0.41 -4.56
CA ALA A 9 2.69 -0.76 -3.49
C ALA A 9 1.29 -1.12 -4.03
N ASN A 10 0.75 -0.33 -4.96
CA ASN A 10 -0.53 -0.60 -5.61
C ASN A 10 -0.51 -1.96 -6.34
N ARG A 11 0.52 -2.23 -7.15
CA ARG A 11 0.65 -3.52 -7.86
C ARG A 11 0.74 -4.70 -6.90
N ALA A 12 1.43 -4.54 -5.78
CA ALA A 12 1.52 -5.58 -4.76
C ALA A 12 0.14 -5.88 -4.14
N LEU A 13 -0.70 -4.86 -3.91
CA LEU A 13 -2.07 -5.09 -3.42
C LEU A 13 -2.99 -5.72 -4.47
N ILE A 14 -2.84 -5.38 -5.74
CA ILE A 14 -3.59 -6.07 -6.82
C ILE A 14 -3.26 -7.57 -6.79
N ARG A 15 -1.98 -7.93 -6.65
CA ARG A 15 -1.59 -9.34 -6.48
C ARG A 15 -2.20 -9.98 -5.23
N ALA A 16 -2.25 -9.24 -4.11
CA ALA A 16 -2.88 -9.74 -2.89
C ALA A 16 -4.38 -10.04 -3.07
N ILE A 17 -5.10 -9.21 -3.84
CA ILE A 17 -6.51 -9.39 -4.18
C ILE A 17 -6.70 -10.60 -5.11
N GLU A 18 -5.84 -10.75 -6.11
CA GLU A 18 -5.88 -11.87 -7.06
C GLU A 18 -5.47 -13.22 -6.44
N THR A 19 -4.87 -13.21 -5.25
CA THR A 19 -4.39 -14.43 -4.58
C THR A 19 -5.57 -15.13 -3.89
N PRO A 20 -5.97 -16.35 -4.28
CA PRO A 20 -6.98 -17.12 -3.56
C PRO A 20 -6.45 -17.68 -2.22
N PRO A 21 -7.31 -18.16 -1.30
CA PRO A 21 -8.77 -18.11 -1.35
C PRO A 21 -9.33 -16.74 -0.98
N ASP A 22 -10.55 -16.42 -1.41
CA ASP A 22 -11.24 -15.22 -0.94
C ASP A 22 -11.55 -15.35 0.56
N THR A 23 -11.13 -14.35 1.34
CA THR A 23 -11.32 -14.33 2.81
C THR A 23 -12.17 -13.14 3.27
N GLY A 24 -12.72 -12.35 2.35
CA GLY A 24 -13.54 -11.17 2.64
C GLY A 24 -12.75 -9.90 2.96
N ILE A 25 -11.42 -9.94 2.88
CA ILE A 25 -10.56 -8.77 3.10
C ILE A 25 -10.25 -8.02 1.79
N GLU A 26 -10.58 -8.61 0.65
CA GLU A 26 -10.33 -8.10 -0.70
C GLU A 26 -10.94 -6.72 -0.94
N PRO A 27 -12.18 -6.40 -0.50
CA PRO A 27 -12.72 -5.05 -0.65
C PRO A 27 -11.92 -3.98 0.11
N ARG A 28 -11.34 -4.35 1.26
CA ARG A 28 -10.47 -3.44 2.04
C ARG A 28 -9.14 -3.25 1.33
N LEU A 29 -8.56 -4.32 0.77
CA LEU A 29 -7.35 -4.25 -0.03
C LEU A 29 -7.54 -3.41 -1.30
N ASP A 30 -8.67 -3.58 -1.99
CA ASP A 30 -9.00 -2.82 -3.21
C ASP A 30 -9.13 -1.32 -2.92
N ARG A 31 -9.82 -0.96 -1.83
CA ARG A 31 -9.90 0.44 -1.37
C ARG A 31 -8.53 1.06 -1.13
N ILE A 32 -7.62 0.32 -0.50
CA ILE A 32 -6.24 0.79 -0.25
C ILE A 32 -5.47 0.88 -1.57
N ALA A 33 -5.63 -0.10 -2.47
CA ALA A 33 -5.03 -0.08 -3.79
C ALA A 33 -5.46 1.15 -4.58
N GLY A 34 -6.76 1.46 -4.63
CA GLY A 34 -7.29 2.67 -5.25
C GLY A 34 -6.74 3.95 -4.63
N SER A 35 -6.60 3.99 -3.30
CA SER A 35 -5.97 5.12 -2.61
C SER A 35 -4.51 5.31 -3.05
N LEU A 36 -3.71 4.25 -3.08
CA LEU A 36 -2.31 4.30 -3.52
C LEU A 36 -2.18 4.71 -4.98
N TRP A 37 -3.06 4.23 -5.85
CA TRP A 37 -3.12 4.65 -7.25
C TRP A 37 -3.42 6.14 -7.38
N ALA A 38 -4.39 6.66 -6.62
CA ALA A 38 -4.73 8.08 -6.61
C ALA A 38 -3.54 8.93 -6.13
N LEU A 39 -2.86 8.51 -5.07
CA LEU A 39 -1.65 9.19 -4.58
C LEU A 39 -0.53 9.18 -5.63
N ALA A 40 -0.31 8.05 -6.31
CA ALA A 40 0.71 7.94 -7.34
C ALA A 40 0.44 8.83 -8.56
N ARG A 41 -0.83 8.92 -8.99
CA ARG A 41 -1.23 9.56 -10.26
C ARG A 41 -1.67 11.01 -10.13
N ARG A 42 -2.38 11.39 -9.04
CA ARG A 42 -3.10 12.67 -8.97
C ARG A 42 -2.41 13.75 -8.14
N GLU A 43 -1.52 13.39 -7.22
CA GLU A 43 -0.95 14.39 -6.33
C GLU A 43 0.32 15.00 -6.92
N CYS A 44 0.27 16.27 -7.34
CA CYS A 44 1.43 17.08 -7.71
C CYS A 44 2.25 17.52 -6.48
N ARG A 45 1.71 17.31 -5.27
CA ARG A 45 2.37 17.54 -3.99
C ARG A 45 2.66 16.20 -3.30
N PRO A 46 3.65 16.15 -2.39
CA PRO A 46 3.86 14.97 -1.57
C PRO A 46 2.60 14.67 -0.75
N PRO A 47 2.23 13.38 -0.62
CA PRO A 47 1.05 12.97 0.15
C PRO A 47 1.19 13.31 1.62
N ASP A 48 0.03 13.61 2.23
CA ASP A 48 -0.07 13.90 3.66
C ASP A 48 0.56 12.77 4.51
N PRO A 49 1.53 13.07 5.41
CA PRO A 49 2.20 12.07 6.22
C PRO A 49 1.27 11.24 7.10
N GLU A 50 0.19 11.84 7.63
CA GLU A 50 -0.78 11.14 8.47
C GLU A 50 -1.64 10.20 7.64
N ARG A 51 -1.99 10.59 6.41
CA ARG A 51 -2.64 9.69 5.44
C ARG A 51 -1.78 8.47 5.15
N LEU A 52 -0.48 8.64 4.91
CA LEU A 52 0.44 7.51 4.71
C LEU A 52 0.54 6.61 5.95
N ARG A 53 0.64 7.18 7.15
CA ARG A 53 0.65 6.42 8.41
C ARG A 53 -0.63 5.62 8.62
N ARG A 54 -1.79 6.20 8.27
CA ARG A 54 -3.06 5.49 8.32
C ARG A 54 -3.07 4.29 7.37
N LEU A 55 -2.65 4.47 6.11
CA LEU A 55 -2.57 3.36 5.14
C LEU A 55 -1.62 2.26 5.62
N GLN A 56 -0.49 2.61 6.23
CA GLN A 56 0.42 1.62 6.82
C GLN A 56 -0.22 0.83 7.96
N ARG A 57 -0.97 1.49 8.85
CA ARG A 57 -1.70 0.81 9.94
C ARG A 57 -2.78 -0.13 9.41
N GLU A 58 -3.56 0.32 8.43
CA GLU A 58 -4.59 -0.51 7.80
C GLU A 58 -3.98 -1.74 7.11
N LEU A 59 -2.87 -1.58 6.38
CA LEU A 59 -2.15 -2.69 5.76
C LEU A 59 -1.57 -3.66 6.79
N ALA A 60 -1.02 -3.17 7.91
CA ALA A 60 -0.49 -4.02 8.97
C ALA A 60 -1.59 -4.85 9.65
N ALA A 61 -2.78 -4.27 9.85
CA ALA A 61 -3.93 -5.02 10.35
C ALA A 61 -4.36 -6.11 9.36
N LEU A 62 -4.50 -5.75 8.07
CA LEU A 62 -4.87 -6.71 7.02
C LEU A 62 -3.86 -7.84 6.84
N ARG A 63 -2.56 -7.55 7.03
CA ARG A 63 -1.50 -8.57 7.03
C ARG A 63 -1.75 -9.63 8.11
N ALA A 64 -2.16 -9.21 9.31
CA ALA A 64 -2.42 -10.12 10.43
C ALA A 64 -3.67 -10.99 10.21
N GLU A 65 -4.62 -10.51 9.40
CA GLU A 65 -5.85 -11.21 9.03
C GLU A 65 -5.66 -12.14 7.80
N ALA A 66 -4.60 -11.97 7.01
CA ALA A 66 -4.41 -12.64 5.73
C ALA A 66 -3.72 -14.01 5.86
N ALA A 67 -4.07 -14.93 4.94
CA ALA A 67 -3.32 -16.16 4.73
C ALA A 67 -1.86 -15.87 4.29
N ALA A 68 -0.95 -16.82 4.56
CA ALA A 68 0.50 -16.61 4.39
C ALA A 68 0.91 -16.10 3.01
N GLU A 69 0.35 -16.64 1.93
CA GLU A 69 0.65 -16.23 0.56
C GLU A 69 0.25 -14.77 0.30
N ARG A 70 -1.00 -14.42 0.66
CA ARG A 70 -1.50 -13.05 0.55
C ARG A 70 -0.75 -12.08 1.47
N ALA A 71 -0.38 -12.51 2.67
CA ALA A 71 0.39 -11.70 3.62
C ALA A 71 1.75 -11.28 3.03
N GLY A 72 2.40 -12.13 2.24
CA GLY A 72 3.63 -11.78 1.52
C GLY A 72 3.46 -10.62 0.53
N HIS A 73 2.31 -10.55 -0.15
CA HIS A 73 1.99 -9.43 -1.04
C HIS A 73 1.70 -8.13 -0.27
N ILE A 74 0.97 -8.23 0.84
CA ILE A 74 0.68 -7.09 1.73
C ILE A 74 1.99 -6.54 2.33
N ASP A 75 2.93 -7.42 2.67
CA ASP A 75 4.26 -7.03 3.14
C ASP A 75 5.05 -6.24 2.14
N ARG A 76 5.02 -6.69 0.89
CA ARG A 76 5.69 -5.98 -0.18
C ARG A 76 5.10 -4.58 -0.37
N ALA A 77 3.77 -4.45 -0.27
CA ALA A 77 3.12 -3.14 -0.26
C ALA A 77 3.57 -2.27 0.92
N LEU A 78 3.63 -2.82 2.14
CA LEU A 78 4.10 -2.11 3.34
C LEU A 78 5.52 -1.57 3.19
N VAL A 79 6.44 -2.38 2.67
CA VAL A 79 7.83 -1.96 2.41
C VAL A 79 7.86 -0.78 1.44
N CYS A 80 7.10 -0.85 0.35
CA CYS A 80 7.04 0.22 -0.64
C CYS A 80 6.45 1.52 -0.06
N VAL A 81 5.38 1.45 0.74
CA VAL A 81 4.80 2.65 1.38
C VAL A 81 5.77 3.27 2.39
N ARG A 82 6.53 2.45 3.14
CA ARG A 82 7.58 2.95 4.04
C ARG A 82 8.72 3.63 3.28
N ALA A 83 9.19 3.02 2.19
CA ALA A 83 10.22 3.60 1.35
C ALA A 83 9.78 4.94 0.73
N HIS A 84 8.51 5.05 0.31
CA HIS A 84 7.94 6.31 -0.13
C HIS A 84 8.00 7.39 0.96
N ARG A 85 7.54 7.07 2.18
CA ARG A 85 7.53 8.01 3.29
C ARG A 85 8.94 8.48 3.65
N ALA A 86 9.89 7.56 3.78
CA ALA A 86 11.29 7.89 4.06
C ALA A 86 11.87 8.81 2.98
N SER A 87 11.53 8.57 1.70
CA SER A 87 11.98 9.42 0.59
C SER A 87 11.30 10.80 0.54
N ALA A 88 10.16 10.96 1.23
CA ALA A 88 9.44 12.23 1.33
C ALA A 88 9.81 13.04 2.59
N GLU A 89 10.37 12.38 3.61
CA GLU A 89 10.82 12.98 4.87
C GLU A 89 12.26 13.54 4.80
N VAL A 90 13.06 13.21 3.77
CA VAL A 90 14.38 13.81 3.54
C VAL A 90 14.22 15.11 2.75
N PRO A 91 14.42 16.30 3.36
CA PRO A 91 14.48 17.54 2.62
C PRO A 91 15.85 17.63 1.91
N VAL A 92 15.84 18.00 0.63
CA VAL A 92 17.04 18.51 -0.06
C VAL A 92 17.31 19.92 0.43
#